data_AF-A0A847GAX8-F1
#
_entry.id   AF-A0A847GAX8-F1
#
_cell.length_a   1.000
_cell.length_b   1.000
_cell.length_c   1.000
_cell.angle_alpha   90.00
_cell.angle_beta   90.00
_cell.angle_gamma   90.00
#
_symmetry.space_group_name_H-M   'P 1'
#
loop_
_entity.id
_entity.type
_entity.pdbx_description
1 polymer ?
#
loop_
_entity_poly.entity_id
_entity_poly.type
_entity_poly.pdbx_seq_one_letter_code
_entity_poly.pdbx_strand_id
1 'polypeptide(L)'
;MHRGAAAVLLVLLVSTDVLASPPETLRVASVQMQISDDIGVNLERILRGVEEGKEAGARVVLFPETALSGFFRPTVESLDFSQVRGAMTRIAEAAKAAGIYVLYGCATENAGGRPRNSALVVGPDGNEVARYHKMFPESWFAAGDRLALFEVDGIPCTLMICHDERFPELLRIPVLAGAQVCFYISYEVNAPEAARRKAEGYRAQLIARAAENGVWVAQSNGVGPLPEGERVSLGQSRLVAPDGTVVTEAPALEESLLVVDIQPEKARRGNALESLGNPLVAAWWRAGMELLDIPPRRETAVPLRDTVRLGLMQGMPKKWDLEANMDTFLQVLKTASEHGVELFVTPECWLDGYAAPDRASTPKKLRAVSQDPETSPLLRRVAEEAAARGMHICFGFSSIEDGKTYNAAGLWDDSGKLVGIYHKTHLQTHDLQYSPGMDLPVWPTPWGPVGIMICADRRWPETARTLRLKGARLILNPTYGMRHEANEWWMRTRGYENQCYVAFAHPGVGFVVNPKGELSGKRDSEEPGVLVCEVDLSKAKDDNHLRDRRPDLYGVLVSPVLRD
;
A
#
# COMPACT_ATOMS: atom_id res chain seq x y z
N MET A 1 18.76 62.16 -10.54
CA MET A 1 17.73 61.16 -10.18
C MET A 1 18.02 59.88 -10.95
N HIS A 2 18.72 58.92 -10.35
CA HIS A 2 18.80 57.55 -10.86
C HIS A 2 18.80 56.60 -9.68
N ARG A 3 17.74 55.78 -9.58
CA ARG A 3 17.60 54.67 -8.65
C ARG A 3 18.19 53.42 -9.33
N GLY A 4 19.27 52.88 -8.78
CA GLY A 4 19.69 51.50 -9.03
C GLY A 4 19.23 50.65 -7.86
N ALA A 5 18.26 49.77 -8.09
CA ALA A 5 17.83 48.77 -7.12
C ALA A 5 18.68 47.50 -7.32
N ALA A 6 19.42 47.12 -6.28
CA ALA A 6 20.13 45.85 -6.21
C ALA A 6 19.10 44.72 -6.02
N ALA A 7 19.10 43.76 -6.95
CA ALA A 7 18.33 42.54 -6.84
C ALA A 7 18.97 41.62 -5.78
N VAL A 8 18.22 41.33 -4.72
CA VAL A 8 18.57 40.32 -3.72
C VAL A 8 18.34 38.94 -4.35
N LEU A 9 19.43 38.21 -4.57
CA LEU A 9 19.41 36.83 -5.03
C LEU A 9 18.96 35.93 -3.86
N LEU A 10 17.68 35.59 -3.83
CA LEU A 10 17.12 34.63 -2.89
C LEU A 10 17.52 33.21 -3.36
N VAL A 11 18.58 32.65 -2.78
CA VAL A 11 18.92 31.24 -2.95
C VAL A 11 17.89 30.43 -2.17
N LEU A 12 16.84 29.99 -2.86
CA LEU A 12 15.96 28.92 -2.39
C LEU A 12 16.79 27.65 -2.32
N LEU A 13 17.28 27.31 -1.13
CA LEU A 13 17.66 25.95 -0.78
C LEU A 13 16.39 25.10 -0.82
N VAL A 14 16.06 24.57 -1.99
CA VAL A 14 15.13 23.46 -2.12
C VAL A 14 15.82 22.28 -1.44
N SER A 15 15.33 21.88 -0.27
CA SER A 15 15.69 20.61 0.34
C SER A 15 15.34 19.52 -0.69
N THR A 16 16.38 18.93 -1.24
CA THR A 16 16.28 17.73 -2.06
C THR A 16 16.09 16.56 -1.12
N ASP A 17 14.87 16.39 -0.60
CA ASP A 17 14.46 15.10 -0.07
C ASP A 17 14.20 14.18 -1.27
N VAL A 18 15.30 13.75 -1.89
CA VAL A 18 15.35 12.48 -2.62
C VAL A 18 14.75 11.46 -1.65
N LEU A 19 13.68 10.75 -2.04
CA LEU A 19 13.10 9.67 -1.27
C LEU A 19 14.23 8.75 -0.82
N ALA A 20 14.66 8.89 0.44
CA ALA A 20 15.74 8.09 0.98
C ALA A 20 15.26 6.64 0.96
N SER A 21 16.03 5.75 0.34
CA SER A 21 15.77 4.31 0.44
C SER A 21 15.64 3.93 1.92
N PRO A 22 14.74 2.99 2.28
CA PRO A 22 14.61 2.54 3.64
C PRO A 22 15.98 2.13 4.19
N PRO A 23 16.30 2.42 5.46
CA PRO A 23 17.60 2.08 6.00
C PRO A 23 17.80 0.55 6.01
N GLU A 24 19.02 0.10 5.71
CA GLU A 24 19.39 -1.33 5.74
C GLU A 24 19.28 -1.93 7.15
N THR A 25 19.31 -1.09 8.18
CA THR A 25 19.24 -1.54 9.58
C THR A 25 18.41 -0.57 10.40
N LEU A 26 17.55 -1.13 11.26
CA LEU A 26 16.74 -0.40 12.23
C LEU A 26 17.19 -0.80 13.64
N ARG A 27 17.85 0.11 14.35
CA ARG A 27 18.24 -0.12 15.76
C ARG A 27 17.05 0.12 16.69
N VAL A 28 16.64 -0.91 17.41
CA VAL A 28 15.49 -0.88 18.34
C VAL A 28 15.96 -1.11 19.77
N ALA A 29 15.53 -0.24 20.67
CA ALA A 29 15.66 -0.38 22.11
C ALA A 29 14.32 -0.84 22.71
N SER A 30 14.30 -1.98 23.39
CA SER A 30 13.14 -2.47 24.14
C SER A 30 13.37 -2.32 25.63
N VAL A 31 12.50 -1.51 26.27
CA VAL A 31 12.57 -1.22 27.70
C VAL A 31 11.67 -2.18 28.45
N GLN A 32 12.24 -2.99 29.32
CA GLN A 32 11.53 -3.80 30.30
C GLN A 32 11.53 -3.05 31.63
N MET A 33 10.36 -2.62 32.09
CA MET A 33 10.23 -1.78 33.28
C MET A 33 9.09 -2.21 34.19
N GLN A 34 9.18 -1.85 35.46
CA GLN A 34 8.05 -1.94 36.36
C GLN A 34 7.02 -0.87 36.03
N ILE A 35 5.73 -1.22 36.18
CA ILE A 35 4.61 -0.31 35.95
C ILE A 35 3.95 -0.02 37.29
N SER A 36 3.91 1.25 37.67
CA SER A 36 3.23 1.76 38.86
C SER A 36 1.80 2.20 38.53
N ASP A 37 0.99 2.42 39.55
CA ASP A 37 -0.28 3.14 39.49
C ASP A 37 -0.12 4.68 39.47
N ASP A 38 1.09 5.20 39.68
CA ASP A 38 1.41 6.62 39.60
C ASP A 38 1.95 7.01 38.20
N ILE A 39 1.22 7.91 37.52
CA ILE A 39 1.56 8.41 36.19
C ILE A 39 2.92 9.13 36.18
N GLY A 40 3.25 9.87 37.23
CA GLY A 40 4.51 10.61 37.35
C GLY A 40 5.71 9.68 37.45
N VAL A 41 5.62 8.64 38.29
CA VAL A 41 6.66 7.61 38.40
C VAL A 41 6.88 6.90 37.07
N ASN A 42 5.79 6.54 36.40
CA ASN A 42 5.84 5.88 35.09
C ASN A 42 6.43 6.80 34.02
N LEU A 43 6.04 8.08 33.99
CA LEU A 43 6.56 9.07 33.05
C LEU A 43 8.07 9.22 33.19
N GLU A 44 8.59 9.40 34.41
CA GLU A 44 10.03 9.56 34.62
C GLU A 44 10.82 8.31 34.18
N ARG A 45 10.27 7.11 34.36
CA ARG A 45 10.85 5.87 33.82
C ARG A 45 10.84 5.83 32.29
N ILE A 46 9.75 6.28 31.65
CA ILE A 46 9.67 6.37 30.19
C ILE A 46 10.71 7.37 29.67
N LEU A 47 10.80 8.56 30.26
CA LEU A 47 11.75 9.58 29.86
C LEU A 47 13.20 9.12 30.00
N ARG A 48 13.53 8.44 31.10
CA ARG A 48 14.84 7.80 31.28
C ARG A 48 15.11 6.76 30.19
N GLY A 49 14.15 5.89 29.88
CA GLY A 49 14.31 4.90 28.81
C GLY A 49 14.50 5.52 27.41
N VAL A 50 13.88 6.68 27.16
CA VAL A 50 14.09 7.46 25.91
C VAL A 50 15.52 7.98 25.84
N GLU A 51 16.05 8.51 26.95
CA GLU A 51 17.43 8.98 27.06
C GLU A 51 18.43 7.83 26.89
N GLU A 52 18.29 6.74 27.65
CA GLU A 52 19.14 5.55 27.55
C GLU A 52 19.11 4.94 26.14
N GLY A 53 17.92 4.87 25.52
CA GLY A 53 17.76 4.41 24.14
C GLY A 53 18.47 5.31 23.13
N LYS A 54 18.40 6.64 23.33
CA LYS A 54 19.13 7.61 22.51
C LYS A 54 20.64 7.46 22.66
N GLU A 55 21.14 7.31 23.88
CA GLU A 55 22.57 7.08 24.17
C GLU A 55 23.08 5.79 23.52
N ALA A 56 22.26 4.74 23.49
CA ALA A 56 22.56 3.49 22.77
C ALA A 56 22.44 3.60 21.23
N GLY A 57 22.08 4.78 20.71
CA GLY A 57 21.91 5.04 19.29
C GLY A 57 20.66 4.39 18.68
N ALA A 58 19.67 4.03 19.49
CA ALA A 58 18.43 3.47 18.99
C ALA A 58 17.65 4.49 18.16
N ARG A 59 17.05 4.02 17.07
CA ARG A 59 16.13 4.82 16.27
C ARG A 59 14.69 4.70 16.78
N VAL A 60 14.38 3.59 17.44
CA VAL A 60 13.08 3.30 18.04
C VAL A 60 13.27 2.88 19.49
N VAL A 61 12.48 3.44 20.40
CA VAL A 61 12.40 2.98 21.80
C VAL A 61 10.99 2.46 22.06
N LEU A 62 10.88 1.23 22.54
CA LEU A 62 9.65 0.49 22.77
C LEU A 62 9.42 0.27 24.26
N PHE A 63 8.24 0.62 24.74
CA PHE A 63 7.80 0.49 26.13
C PHE A 63 6.59 -0.45 26.28
N PRO A 64 6.36 -1.00 27.49
CA PRO A 64 5.32 -2.00 27.71
C PRO A 64 3.88 -1.49 27.50
N GLU A 65 2.95 -2.46 27.49
CA GLU A 65 1.51 -2.20 27.58
C GLU A 65 1.19 -1.40 28.84
N THR A 66 0.31 -0.40 28.73
CA THR A 66 -0.10 0.48 29.85
C THR A 66 1.06 1.13 30.63
N ALA A 67 2.28 1.18 30.05
CA ALA A 67 3.48 1.70 30.70
C ALA A 67 3.28 3.08 31.34
N LEU A 68 2.50 3.97 30.73
CA LEU A 68 2.24 5.29 31.27
C LEU A 68 1.14 5.30 32.35
N SER A 69 0.01 4.64 32.07
CA SER A 69 -1.24 4.82 32.83
C SER A 69 -1.42 3.86 34.00
N GLY A 70 -0.62 2.79 34.08
CA GLY A 70 -0.97 1.64 34.92
C GLY A 70 -2.11 0.80 34.33
N PHE A 71 -2.30 -0.38 34.91
CA PHE A 71 -3.07 -1.48 34.29
C PHE A 71 -4.37 -1.84 35.01
N PHE A 72 -4.36 -1.89 36.34
CA PHE A 72 -5.46 -2.48 37.11
C PHE A 72 -6.72 -1.62 37.06
N ARG A 73 -7.87 -2.28 37.15
CA ARG A 73 -9.18 -1.63 37.14
C ARG A 73 -9.30 -0.42 38.08
N PRO A 74 -8.90 -0.47 39.37
CA PRO A 74 -9.02 0.69 40.26
C PRO A 74 -8.14 1.87 39.81
N THR A 75 -6.94 1.59 39.28
CA THR A 75 -6.04 2.60 38.71
C THR A 75 -6.66 3.23 37.46
N VAL A 76 -7.16 2.40 36.53
CA VAL A 76 -7.73 2.88 35.27
C VAL A 76 -9.02 3.69 35.50
N GLU A 77 -9.87 3.27 36.43
CA GLU A 77 -11.11 3.98 36.79
C GLU A 77 -10.85 5.30 37.53
N SER A 78 -9.68 5.48 38.15
CA SER A 78 -9.30 6.70 38.89
C SER A 78 -8.43 7.67 38.08
N LEU A 79 -8.11 7.37 36.82
CA LEU A 79 -7.23 8.19 35.99
C LEU A 79 -7.77 9.61 35.81
N ASP A 80 -6.92 10.59 36.12
CA ASP A 80 -7.09 11.96 35.64
C ASP A 80 -6.49 12.09 34.23
N PHE A 81 -7.36 12.07 33.22
CA PHE A 81 -6.91 12.16 31.83
C PHE A 81 -6.26 13.51 31.47
N SER A 82 -6.42 14.55 32.28
CA SER A 82 -5.64 15.78 32.09
C SER A 82 -4.16 15.56 32.40
N GLN A 83 -3.85 14.79 33.44
CA GLN A 83 -2.47 14.38 33.77
C GLN A 83 -1.92 13.41 32.72
N VAL A 84 -2.73 12.46 32.25
CA VAL A 84 -2.34 11.55 31.17
C VAL A 84 -1.94 12.34 29.91
N ARG A 85 -2.76 13.30 29.47
CA ARG A 85 -2.45 14.15 28.29
C ARG A 85 -1.19 15.00 28.51
N GLY A 86 -0.98 15.54 29.72
CA GLY A 86 0.23 16.26 30.08
C GLY A 86 1.48 15.38 29.97
N ALA A 87 1.41 14.15 30.48
CA ALA A 87 2.50 13.19 30.41
C ALA A 87 2.78 12.72 28.96
N MET A 88 1.73 12.46 28.16
CA MET A 88 1.87 12.17 26.73
C MET A 88 2.57 13.30 25.98
N THR A 89 2.27 14.56 26.31
CA THR A 89 2.94 15.73 25.72
C THR A 89 4.43 15.72 26.05
N ARG A 90 4.80 15.45 27.30
CA ARG A 90 6.21 15.33 27.70
C ARG A 90 6.95 14.20 26.99
N ILE A 91 6.30 13.06 26.76
CA ILE A 91 6.88 11.95 25.97
C ILE A 91 7.12 12.39 24.52
N ALA A 92 6.18 13.12 23.92
CA ALA A 92 6.32 13.63 22.57
C ALA A 92 7.45 14.68 22.44
N GLU A 93 7.59 15.56 23.42
CA GLU A 93 8.71 16.50 23.50
C GLU A 93 10.05 15.76 23.63
N ALA A 94 10.11 14.70 24.43
CA ALA A 94 11.31 13.88 24.57
C ALA A 94 11.67 13.13 23.27
N ALA A 95 10.69 12.55 22.59
CA ALA A 95 10.87 11.91 21.29
C ALA A 95 11.44 12.89 20.26
N LYS A 96 10.90 14.11 20.23
CA LYS A 96 11.38 15.20 19.37
C LYS A 96 12.79 15.65 19.71
N ALA A 97 13.09 15.87 21.00
CA ALA A 97 14.40 16.29 21.45
C ALA A 97 15.49 15.24 21.16
N ALA A 98 15.15 13.96 21.33
CA ALA A 98 16.05 12.85 20.99
C ALA A 98 16.12 12.59 19.48
N GLY A 99 15.11 13.01 18.71
CA GLY A 99 14.98 12.72 17.28
C GLY A 99 14.87 11.22 17.02
N ILE A 100 14.01 10.52 17.77
CA ILE A 100 13.77 9.07 17.67
C ILE A 100 12.27 8.76 17.71
N TYR A 101 11.88 7.55 17.30
CA TYR A 101 10.50 7.08 17.50
C TYR A 101 10.33 6.52 18.91
N VAL A 102 9.20 6.82 19.54
CA VAL A 102 8.85 6.32 20.87
C VAL A 102 7.50 5.62 20.82
N LEU A 103 7.49 4.33 21.17
CA LEU A 103 6.29 3.50 21.19
C LEU A 103 5.96 3.10 22.62
N TYR A 104 4.76 3.40 23.10
CA TYR A 104 4.40 3.15 24.51
C TYR A 104 2.92 2.84 24.72
N GLY A 105 2.64 2.05 25.76
CA GLY A 105 1.28 1.71 26.17
C GLY A 105 0.65 2.73 27.13
N CYS A 106 -0.64 3.00 26.95
CA CYS A 106 -1.41 3.93 27.76
C CYS A 106 -2.93 3.68 27.65
N ALA A 107 -3.65 3.82 28.76
CA ALA A 107 -5.10 3.98 28.74
C ALA A 107 -5.48 5.34 28.14
N THR A 108 -6.36 5.35 27.13
CA THR A 108 -6.75 6.57 26.42
C THR A 108 -8.26 6.80 26.50
N GLU A 109 -8.66 8.07 26.50
CA GLU A 109 -10.08 8.45 26.55
C GLU A 109 -10.87 7.90 25.37
N ASN A 110 -12.12 7.56 25.63
CA ASN A 110 -13.05 7.08 24.64
C ASN A 110 -14.43 7.68 24.91
N ALA A 111 -14.99 8.39 23.93
CA ALA A 111 -16.27 9.08 24.07
C ALA A 111 -17.44 8.12 24.44
N GLY A 112 -17.30 6.82 24.17
CA GLY A 112 -18.30 5.78 24.44
C GLY A 112 -18.26 5.14 25.84
N GLY A 113 -17.52 5.69 26.80
CA GLY A 113 -17.52 5.22 28.20
C GLY A 113 -16.17 4.70 28.68
N ARG A 114 -15.94 3.39 28.61
CA ARG A 114 -14.69 2.76 29.09
C ARG A 114 -13.48 3.23 28.25
N PRO A 115 -12.33 3.56 28.88
CA PRO A 115 -11.12 3.93 28.15
C PRO A 115 -10.61 2.79 27.26
N ARG A 116 -9.73 3.09 26.32
CA ARG A 116 -9.09 2.08 25.46
C ARG A 116 -7.66 1.79 25.93
N ASN A 117 -7.30 0.52 26.04
CA ASN A 117 -5.89 0.13 26.21
C ASN A 117 -5.18 0.30 24.87
N SER A 118 -4.25 1.25 24.81
CA SER A 118 -3.72 1.75 23.54
C SER A 118 -2.20 1.70 23.51
N ALA A 119 -1.66 1.47 22.33
CA ALA A 119 -0.27 1.74 22.01
C ALA A 119 -0.21 2.99 21.14
N LEU A 120 0.68 3.90 21.49
CA LEU A 120 0.94 5.11 20.74
C LEU A 120 2.32 5.03 20.10
N VAL A 121 2.44 5.53 18.87
CA VAL A 121 3.69 5.68 18.15
C VAL A 121 3.93 7.17 17.94
N VAL A 122 4.97 7.72 18.54
CA VAL A 122 5.36 9.12 18.37
C VAL A 122 6.63 9.20 17.54
N GLY A 123 6.61 10.05 16.52
CA GLY A 123 7.72 10.24 15.60
C GLY A 123 8.81 11.18 16.14
N PRO A 124 9.94 11.27 15.43
CA PRO A 124 11.08 12.13 15.80
C PRO A 124 10.78 13.64 15.67
N ASP A 125 9.64 14.01 15.10
CA ASP A 125 9.13 15.38 15.05
C ASP A 125 8.22 15.73 16.23
N GLY A 126 7.91 14.75 17.09
CA GLY A 126 6.98 14.85 18.21
C GLY A 126 5.52 14.61 17.82
N ASN A 127 5.21 14.30 16.56
CA ASN A 127 3.84 14.03 16.13
C ASN A 127 3.49 12.56 16.32
N GLU A 128 2.21 12.29 16.58
CA GLU A 128 1.69 10.93 16.59
C GLU A 128 1.66 10.36 15.16
N VAL A 129 2.37 9.25 14.97
CA VAL A 129 2.46 8.51 13.70
C VAL A 129 1.32 7.51 13.59
N ALA A 130 1.05 6.80 14.68
CA ALA A 130 0.02 5.77 14.71
C ALA A 130 -0.50 5.55 16.14
N ARG A 131 -1.71 5.01 16.21
CA ARG A 131 -2.34 4.58 17.44
C ARG A 131 -3.12 3.30 17.21
N TYR A 132 -2.85 2.32 18.05
CA TYR A 132 -3.52 1.03 18.06
C TYR A 132 -4.23 0.83 19.38
N HIS A 133 -5.41 0.20 19.34
CA HIS A 133 -6.17 -0.14 20.53
C HIS A 133 -6.29 -1.66 20.60
N LYS A 134 -6.04 -2.23 21.78
CA LYS A 134 -6.06 -3.67 22.01
C LYS A 134 -7.40 -4.25 21.57
N MET A 135 -7.38 -5.25 20.68
CA MET A 135 -8.59 -5.80 20.07
C MET A 135 -9.37 -6.67 21.06
N PHE A 136 -8.65 -7.40 21.91
CA PHE A 136 -9.23 -8.28 22.94
C PHE A 136 -8.80 -7.85 24.35
N PRO A 137 -9.34 -6.73 24.87
CA PRO A 137 -8.89 -6.19 26.14
C PRO A 137 -9.68 -6.71 27.34
N GLU A 138 -9.20 -6.37 28.53
CA GLU A 138 -9.84 -6.65 29.82
C GLU A 138 -11.19 -5.90 29.96
N SER A 139 -12.05 -6.36 30.86
CA SER A 139 -13.44 -5.87 31.00
C SER A 139 -13.57 -4.41 31.43
N TRP A 140 -12.50 -3.74 31.86
CA TRP A 140 -12.50 -2.30 32.15
C TRP A 140 -12.04 -1.43 30.97
N PHE A 141 -11.63 -2.04 29.85
CA PHE A 141 -11.29 -1.33 28.62
C PHE A 141 -12.32 -1.60 27.51
N ALA A 142 -12.47 -0.64 26.60
CA ALA A 142 -13.20 -0.82 25.35
C ALA A 142 -12.28 -1.49 24.29
N ALA A 143 -12.87 -2.39 23.49
CA ALA A 143 -12.19 -3.08 22.40
C ALA A 143 -11.75 -2.11 21.30
N GLY A 144 -10.61 -2.42 20.68
CA GLY A 144 -10.16 -1.79 19.45
C GLY A 144 -11.04 -2.15 18.25
N ASP A 145 -10.90 -1.34 17.21
CA ASP A 145 -11.73 -1.36 16.01
C ASP A 145 -10.92 -1.35 14.71
N ARG A 146 -9.58 -1.38 14.80
CA ARG A 146 -8.67 -1.33 13.64
C ARG A 146 -7.33 -1.96 13.92
N LEU A 147 -6.72 -2.52 12.89
CA LEU A 147 -5.35 -3.03 12.93
C LEU A 147 -4.35 -1.89 12.64
N ALA A 148 -3.10 -2.08 13.05
CA ALA A 148 -2.04 -1.10 12.84
C ALA A 148 -1.21 -1.42 11.59
N LEU A 149 -1.01 -0.42 10.73
CA LEU A 149 0.03 -0.42 9.70
C LEU A 149 0.56 1.00 9.56
N PHE A 150 1.86 1.18 9.77
CA PHE A 150 2.54 2.48 9.74
C PHE A 150 3.97 2.31 9.24
N GLU A 151 4.69 3.42 9.04
CA GLU A 151 6.09 3.37 8.61
C GLU A 151 7.02 3.96 9.67
N VAL A 152 8.20 3.37 9.83
CA VAL A 152 9.35 3.92 10.57
C VAL A 152 10.47 4.12 9.56
N ASP A 153 10.76 5.37 9.20
CA ASP A 153 11.74 5.72 8.16
C ASP A 153 11.57 4.93 6.85
N GLY A 154 10.31 4.77 6.41
CA GLY A 154 9.96 4.02 5.20
C GLY A 154 9.89 2.49 5.36
N ILE A 155 10.21 1.95 6.55
CA ILE A 155 10.05 0.52 6.86
C ILE A 155 8.60 0.29 7.30
N PRO A 156 7.82 -0.57 6.61
CA PRO A 156 6.47 -0.90 7.04
C PRO A 156 6.49 -1.69 8.35
N CYS A 157 5.74 -1.21 9.34
CA CYS A 157 5.63 -1.77 10.68
C CYS A 157 4.17 -1.97 11.08
N THR A 158 3.96 -2.87 12.04
CA THR A 158 2.67 -3.12 12.69
C THR A 158 2.84 -3.22 14.20
N LEU A 159 1.73 -3.32 14.93
CA LEU A 159 1.71 -3.40 16.38
C LEU A 159 0.63 -4.35 16.89
N MET A 160 0.93 -5.08 17.98
CA MET A 160 -0.04 -5.85 18.76
C MET A 160 0.13 -5.61 20.27
N ILE A 161 -0.93 -5.78 21.05
CA ILE A 161 -0.90 -5.60 22.51
C ILE A 161 -1.26 -6.90 23.23
N CYS A 162 -0.34 -7.41 24.03
CA CYS A 162 -0.50 -8.55 24.93
C CYS A 162 -1.36 -9.67 24.33
N HIS A 163 -2.59 -9.87 24.84
CA HIS A 163 -3.55 -10.93 24.51
C HIS A 163 -3.94 -11.03 23.02
N ASP A 164 -3.68 -9.97 22.24
CA ASP A 164 -3.87 -9.96 20.80
C ASP A 164 -2.94 -10.99 20.10
N GLU A 165 -1.82 -11.37 20.72
CA GLU A 165 -0.87 -12.36 20.19
C GLU A 165 -1.51 -13.74 19.96
N ARG A 166 -2.61 -14.06 20.63
CA ARG A 166 -3.34 -15.33 20.47
C ARG A 166 -4.12 -15.44 19.17
N PHE A 167 -4.29 -14.34 18.45
CA PHE A 167 -5.10 -14.24 17.23
C PHE A 167 -4.16 -13.99 16.03
N PRO A 168 -3.72 -15.04 15.32
CA PRO A 168 -2.72 -14.93 14.24
C PRO A 168 -3.08 -13.90 13.17
N GLU A 169 -4.37 -13.71 12.91
CA GLU A 169 -4.91 -12.82 11.89
C GLU A 169 -4.54 -11.35 12.16
N LEU A 170 -4.44 -10.94 13.43
CA LEU A 170 -4.11 -9.58 13.82
C LEU A 170 -2.69 -9.18 13.39
N LEU A 171 -1.78 -10.16 13.29
CA LEU A 171 -0.45 -9.97 12.70
C LEU A 171 -0.43 -10.27 11.20
N ARG A 172 -1.05 -11.37 10.78
CA ARG A 172 -0.99 -11.85 9.39
C ARG A 172 -1.48 -10.79 8.41
N ILE A 173 -2.59 -10.12 8.72
CA ILE A 173 -3.22 -9.15 7.82
C ILE A 173 -2.28 -7.95 7.54
N PRO A 174 -1.73 -7.24 8.55
CA PRO A 174 -0.74 -6.19 8.31
C PRO A 174 0.53 -6.66 7.58
N VAL A 175 0.98 -7.89 7.84
CA VAL A 175 2.15 -8.46 7.17
C VAL A 175 1.89 -8.64 5.67
N LEU A 176 0.74 -9.21 5.31
CA LEU A 176 0.31 -9.34 3.92
C LEU A 176 0.24 -7.98 3.21
N ALA A 177 -0.16 -6.94 3.94
CA ALA A 177 -0.22 -5.57 3.43
C ALA A 177 1.14 -4.83 3.37
N GLY A 178 2.20 -5.38 3.97
CA GLY A 178 3.52 -4.73 3.90
C GLY A 178 4.43 -4.96 5.09
N ALA A 179 3.87 -5.14 6.30
CA ALA A 179 4.63 -5.04 7.54
C ALA A 179 5.81 -6.02 7.60
N GLN A 180 6.99 -5.49 7.93
CA GLN A 180 8.25 -6.21 8.08
C GLN A 180 8.68 -6.35 9.55
N VAL A 181 8.20 -5.45 10.41
CA VAL A 181 8.47 -5.43 11.85
C VAL A 181 7.15 -5.34 12.60
N CYS A 182 6.92 -6.24 13.54
CA CYS A 182 5.84 -6.16 14.51
C CYS A 182 6.40 -5.70 15.86
N PHE A 183 5.97 -4.54 16.32
CA PHE A 183 6.18 -4.13 17.70
C PHE A 183 5.11 -4.78 18.58
N TYR A 184 5.53 -5.42 19.65
CA TYR A 184 4.63 -6.12 20.56
C TYR A 184 4.82 -5.57 21.97
N ILE A 185 3.79 -4.94 22.52
CA ILE A 185 3.85 -4.39 23.87
C ILE A 185 2.95 -5.22 24.78
N SER A 186 3.44 -5.56 25.97
CA SER A 186 2.72 -6.47 26.85
C SER A 186 2.90 -6.17 28.33
N TYR A 187 1.96 -6.60 29.15
CA TYR A 187 2.12 -6.67 30.59
C TYR A 187 1.42 -7.90 31.17
N GLU A 188 2.12 -9.05 31.17
CA GLU A 188 1.54 -10.36 31.49
C GLU A 188 1.38 -10.61 33.00
N VAL A 189 0.39 -9.96 33.61
CA VAL A 189 0.14 -10.07 35.05
C VAL A 189 -0.61 -11.37 35.41
N ASN A 190 0.02 -12.24 36.18
CA ASN A 190 -0.56 -13.52 36.62
C ASN A 190 -0.24 -13.84 38.08
N ALA A 191 -0.97 -14.80 38.67
CA ALA A 191 -0.50 -15.46 39.88
C ALA A 191 0.86 -16.16 39.62
N PRO A 192 1.80 -16.21 40.58
CA PRO A 192 3.15 -16.74 40.37
C PRO A 192 3.22 -18.14 39.75
N GLU A 193 2.35 -19.06 40.19
CA GLU A 193 2.29 -20.42 39.63
C GLU A 193 1.79 -20.43 38.17
N ALA A 194 0.78 -19.62 37.87
CA ALA A 194 0.25 -19.48 36.51
C ALA A 194 1.27 -18.85 35.57
N ALA A 195 2.02 -17.84 36.04
CA ALA A 195 3.10 -17.21 35.28
C ALA A 195 4.17 -18.25 34.87
N ARG A 196 4.63 -19.07 35.83
CA ARG A 196 5.60 -20.14 35.56
C ARG A 196 5.08 -21.18 34.58
N ARG A 197 3.81 -21.60 34.73
CA ARG A 197 3.17 -22.57 33.82
C ARG A 197 3.02 -22.03 32.40
N LYS A 198 2.73 -20.73 32.25
CA LYS A 198 2.49 -20.10 30.95
C LYS A 198 3.78 -19.64 30.24
N ALA A 199 4.87 -19.44 30.97
CA ALA A 199 6.11 -18.83 30.46
C ALA A 199 6.54 -19.40 29.09
N GLU A 200 6.64 -20.73 28.97
CA GLU A 200 7.10 -21.34 27.71
C GLU A 200 6.06 -21.25 26.59
N GLY A 201 4.77 -21.38 26.92
CA GLY A 201 3.68 -21.21 25.95
C GLY A 201 3.58 -19.76 25.44
N TYR A 202 3.89 -18.79 26.30
CA TYR A 202 3.93 -17.38 25.94
C TYR A 202 5.13 -17.07 25.04
N ARG A 203 6.31 -17.58 25.41
CA ARG A 203 7.53 -17.53 24.59
C ARG A 203 7.32 -18.13 23.20
N ALA A 204 6.69 -19.30 23.12
CA ALA A 204 6.43 -20.00 21.86
C ALA A 204 5.50 -19.22 20.92
N GLN A 205 4.52 -18.47 21.46
CA GLN A 205 3.60 -17.69 20.63
C GLN A 205 4.33 -16.61 19.82
N LEU A 206 5.23 -15.84 20.43
CA LEU A 206 5.98 -14.81 19.70
C LEU A 206 6.95 -15.39 18.67
N ILE A 207 7.57 -16.54 19.00
CA ILE A 207 8.39 -17.30 18.05
C ILE A 207 7.55 -17.73 16.85
N ALA A 208 6.38 -18.29 17.09
CA ALA A 208 5.46 -18.72 16.04
C ALA A 208 5.01 -17.53 15.18
N ARG A 209 4.65 -16.39 15.79
CA ARG A 209 4.21 -15.17 15.10
C ARG A 209 5.29 -14.64 14.16
N ALA A 210 6.56 -14.65 14.58
CA ALA A 210 7.68 -14.28 13.72
C ALA A 210 7.87 -15.27 12.56
N ALA A 211 8.00 -16.57 12.87
CA ALA A 211 8.33 -17.62 11.90
C ALA A 211 7.23 -17.86 10.87
N GLU A 212 5.96 -17.89 11.29
CA GLU A 212 4.84 -18.15 10.39
C GLU A 212 4.61 -16.98 9.42
N ASN A 213 4.98 -15.76 9.83
CA ASN A 213 4.82 -14.54 9.03
C ASN A 213 6.08 -14.14 8.28
N GLY A 214 7.25 -14.67 8.66
CA GLY A 214 8.53 -14.26 8.07
C GLY A 214 8.85 -12.79 8.33
N VAL A 215 8.63 -12.32 9.58
CA VAL A 215 8.83 -10.92 10.02
C VAL A 215 9.55 -10.82 11.35
N TRP A 216 10.16 -9.67 11.61
CA TRP A 216 10.73 -9.38 12.93
C TRP A 216 9.64 -9.12 13.95
N VAL A 217 9.83 -9.61 15.18
CA VAL A 217 8.96 -9.29 16.32
C VAL A 217 9.82 -8.69 17.43
N ALA A 218 9.48 -7.47 17.83
CA ALA A 218 10.14 -6.76 18.92
C ALA A 218 9.19 -6.61 20.12
N GLN A 219 9.45 -7.36 21.19
CA GLN A 219 8.64 -7.33 22.41
C GLN A 219 9.22 -6.38 23.45
N SER A 220 8.36 -5.59 24.09
CA SER A 220 8.58 -4.93 25.37
C SER A 220 7.53 -5.36 26.37
N ASN A 221 7.96 -5.93 27.51
CA ASN A 221 7.09 -6.46 28.55
C ASN A 221 7.31 -5.73 29.88
N GLY A 222 6.23 -5.47 30.62
CA GLY A 222 6.36 -4.96 31.99
C GLY A 222 6.86 -6.06 32.93
N VAL A 223 7.52 -5.67 34.03
CA VAL A 223 8.16 -6.62 34.96
C VAL A 223 7.84 -6.32 36.42
N GLY A 224 8.04 -7.32 37.28
CA GLY A 224 8.16 -7.16 38.73
C GLY A 224 7.11 -7.93 39.53
N PRO A 225 7.39 -8.21 40.83
CA PRO A 225 6.32 -8.51 41.77
C PRO A 225 5.40 -7.29 41.88
N LEU A 226 4.10 -7.53 41.96
CA LEU A 226 3.13 -6.46 42.19
C LEU A 226 3.01 -6.16 43.70
N PRO A 227 2.59 -4.95 44.11
CA PRO A 227 2.63 -4.50 45.52
C PRO A 227 1.96 -5.42 46.55
N GLU A 228 0.99 -6.24 46.11
CA GLU A 228 0.27 -7.20 46.97
C GLU A 228 0.91 -8.60 47.02
N GLY A 229 1.98 -8.87 46.28
CA GLY A 229 2.70 -10.15 46.27
C GLY A 229 1.95 -11.36 45.66
N GLU A 230 0.65 -11.23 45.43
CA GLU A 230 -0.20 -12.28 44.85
C GLU A 230 -0.10 -12.38 43.32
N ARG A 231 0.53 -11.39 42.67
CA ARG A 231 0.66 -11.33 41.22
C ARG A 231 2.08 -10.92 40.80
N VAL A 232 2.46 -11.35 39.60
CA VAL A 232 3.77 -11.12 39.00
C VAL A 232 3.65 -10.95 37.50
N SER A 233 4.47 -10.08 36.92
CA SER A 233 4.83 -10.14 35.51
C SER A 233 6.30 -10.53 35.40
N LEU A 234 6.58 -11.62 34.68
CA LEU A 234 7.95 -12.13 34.57
C LEU A 234 8.85 -11.21 33.75
N GLY A 235 8.31 -10.31 32.93
CA GLY A 235 9.09 -9.56 31.95
C GLY A 235 9.54 -10.49 30.83
N GLN A 236 10.84 -10.70 30.68
CA GLN A 236 11.44 -11.46 29.59
C GLN A 236 11.05 -10.91 28.21
N SER A 237 11.23 -9.61 28.00
CA SER A 237 11.17 -8.96 26.69
C SER A 237 12.12 -9.64 25.71
N ARG A 238 11.75 -9.67 24.42
CA ARG A 238 12.46 -10.48 23.40
C ARG A 238 12.52 -9.78 22.05
N LEU A 239 13.59 -10.04 21.31
CA LEU A 239 13.65 -9.76 19.88
C LEU A 239 13.72 -11.09 19.14
N VAL A 240 12.81 -11.32 18.21
CA VAL A 240 12.70 -12.57 17.45
C VAL A 240 12.88 -12.29 15.96
N ALA A 241 13.78 -13.05 15.33
CA ALA A 241 14.07 -12.98 13.92
C ALA A 241 12.97 -13.61 13.05
N PRO A 242 12.90 -13.27 11.75
CA PRO A 242 11.89 -13.78 10.81
C PRO A 242 11.78 -15.30 10.69
N ASP A 243 12.83 -16.04 11.06
CA ASP A 243 12.86 -17.51 11.07
C ASP A 243 12.40 -18.12 12.41
N GLY A 244 12.02 -17.29 13.39
CA GLY A 244 11.63 -17.69 14.74
C GLY A 244 12.79 -17.74 15.74
N THR A 245 14.02 -17.42 15.35
CA THR A 245 15.16 -17.41 16.27
C THR A 245 15.05 -16.26 17.27
N VAL A 246 15.07 -16.56 18.56
CA VAL A 246 15.17 -15.53 19.62
C VAL A 246 16.59 -14.98 19.62
N VAL A 247 16.75 -13.73 19.17
CA VAL A 247 18.06 -13.06 19.06
C VAL A 247 18.58 -12.66 20.44
N THR A 248 17.69 -12.15 21.28
CA THR A 248 18.00 -11.80 22.67
C THR A 248 16.72 -11.83 23.51
N GLU A 249 16.91 -12.01 24.81
CA GLU A 249 15.85 -12.14 25.80
C GLU A 249 16.31 -11.47 27.11
N ALA A 250 15.44 -10.65 27.69
CA ALA A 250 15.69 -9.98 28.96
C ALA A 250 15.60 -10.97 30.14
N PRO A 251 16.33 -10.72 31.25
CA PRO A 251 16.17 -11.48 32.47
C PRO A 251 14.73 -11.40 33.00
N ALA A 252 14.30 -12.44 33.70
CA ALA A 252 13.00 -12.42 34.38
C ALA A 252 13.08 -11.59 35.66
N LEU A 253 12.00 -10.88 36.01
CA LEU A 253 11.84 -10.12 37.26
C LEU A 253 12.80 -8.93 37.48
N GLU A 254 13.55 -8.54 36.44
CA GLU A 254 14.51 -7.44 36.49
C GLU A 254 14.17 -6.37 35.45
N GLU A 255 14.33 -5.09 35.79
CA GLU A 255 14.28 -4.02 34.78
C GLU A 255 15.50 -4.14 33.85
N SER A 256 15.31 -3.93 32.55
CA SER A 256 16.40 -4.07 31.57
C SER A 256 16.14 -3.30 30.28
N LEU A 257 17.21 -3.01 29.54
CA LEU A 257 17.19 -2.41 28.21
C LEU A 257 17.84 -3.37 27.22
N LEU A 258 17.08 -3.84 26.24
CA LEU A 258 17.60 -4.64 25.13
C LEU A 258 17.81 -3.73 23.92
N VAL A 259 18.99 -3.74 23.32
CA VAL A 259 19.29 -2.95 22.10
C VAL A 259 19.73 -3.90 20.99
N VAL A 260 19.01 -3.89 19.87
CA VAL A 260 19.24 -4.82 18.76
C VAL A 260 19.13 -4.11 17.43
N ASP A 261 20.02 -4.49 16.51
CA ASP A 261 19.95 -4.12 15.10
C ASP A 261 19.07 -5.11 14.34
N ILE A 262 17.93 -4.61 13.85
CA ILE A 262 17.01 -5.36 13.00
C ILE A 262 17.34 -5.08 11.54
N GLN A 263 17.29 -6.12 10.71
CA GLN A 263 17.52 -6.07 9.26
C GLN A 263 16.19 -6.28 8.52
N PRO A 264 15.47 -5.20 8.16
CA PRO A 264 14.11 -5.31 7.61
C PRO A 264 14.03 -6.17 6.34
N GLU A 265 15.07 -6.20 5.52
CA GLU A 265 15.18 -6.99 4.30
C GLU A 265 15.12 -8.51 4.54
N LYS A 266 15.45 -8.97 5.75
CA LYS A 266 15.26 -10.38 6.14
C LYS A 266 13.80 -10.76 6.33
N ALA A 267 12.91 -9.79 6.56
CA ALA A 267 11.47 -10.01 6.64
C ALA A 267 10.87 -10.19 5.24
N ARG A 268 11.13 -11.35 4.64
CA ARG A 268 10.69 -11.69 3.28
C ARG A 268 9.20 -12.01 3.17
N ARG A 269 8.54 -12.24 4.30
CA ARG A 269 7.10 -12.54 4.37
C ARG A 269 6.67 -13.77 3.58
N GLY A 270 7.60 -14.69 3.29
CA GLY A 270 7.41 -15.78 2.33
C GLY A 270 6.17 -16.62 2.60
N ASN A 271 6.06 -17.18 3.80
CA ASN A 271 4.90 -17.98 4.22
C ASN A 271 3.57 -17.18 4.18
N ALA A 272 3.63 -15.87 4.48
CA ALA A 272 2.45 -15.01 4.38
C ALA A 272 2.01 -14.86 2.92
N LEU A 273 2.92 -14.44 2.05
CA LEU A 273 2.64 -14.20 0.64
C LEU A 273 2.25 -15.49 -0.08
N GLU A 274 2.87 -16.63 0.25
CA GLU A 274 2.50 -17.94 -0.28
C GLU A 274 1.05 -18.30 0.04
N SER A 275 0.54 -17.93 1.22
CA SER A 275 -0.85 -18.20 1.60
C SER A 275 -1.89 -17.49 0.71
N LEU A 276 -1.50 -16.41 0.00
CA LEU A 276 -2.35 -15.77 -1.02
C LEU A 276 -2.46 -16.58 -2.31
N GLY A 277 -1.60 -17.58 -2.51
CA GLY A 277 -1.68 -18.51 -3.63
C GLY A 277 -2.76 -19.58 -3.46
N ASN A 278 -3.25 -19.81 -2.24
CA ASN A 278 -4.33 -20.76 -1.97
C ASN A 278 -5.71 -20.08 -2.10
N PRO A 279 -6.56 -20.45 -3.08
CA PRO A 279 -7.82 -19.75 -3.33
C PRO A 279 -8.79 -19.71 -2.14
N LEU A 280 -8.80 -20.75 -1.29
CA LEU A 280 -9.70 -20.83 -0.14
C LEU A 280 -9.36 -19.77 0.92
N VAL A 281 -8.08 -19.65 1.24
CA VAL A 281 -7.60 -18.77 2.31
C VAL A 281 -7.33 -17.36 1.78
N ALA A 282 -6.89 -17.23 0.52
CA ALA A 282 -6.60 -15.94 -0.12
C ALA A 282 -7.80 -14.99 -0.11
N ALA A 283 -9.03 -15.51 -0.27
CA ALA A 283 -10.24 -14.70 -0.19
C ALA A 283 -10.42 -14.05 1.20
N TRP A 284 -10.16 -14.80 2.28
CA TRP A 284 -10.25 -14.29 3.65
C TRP A 284 -9.17 -13.26 3.94
N TRP A 285 -7.95 -13.51 3.44
CA TRP A 285 -6.83 -12.59 3.56
C TRP A 285 -7.05 -11.27 2.83
N ARG A 286 -7.57 -11.32 1.60
CA ARG A 286 -7.91 -10.11 0.84
C ARG A 286 -8.99 -9.31 1.55
N ALA A 287 -10.06 -9.95 2.01
CA ALA A 287 -11.09 -9.30 2.80
C ALA A 287 -10.53 -8.69 4.11
N GLY A 288 -9.61 -9.39 4.78
CA GLY A 288 -8.93 -8.86 5.97
C GLY A 288 -8.06 -7.64 5.66
N MET A 289 -7.31 -7.65 4.56
CA MET A 289 -6.50 -6.50 4.13
C MET A 289 -7.36 -5.27 3.79
N GLU A 290 -8.59 -5.47 3.28
CA GLU A 290 -9.54 -4.37 3.06
C GLU A 290 -10.00 -3.70 4.36
N LEU A 291 -9.89 -4.38 5.51
CA LEU A 291 -10.17 -3.79 6.83
C LEU A 291 -9.05 -2.89 7.35
N LEU A 292 -7.89 -2.91 6.70
CA LEU A 292 -6.84 -1.97 7.04
C LEU A 292 -7.26 -0.59 6.55
N ASP A 293 -7.52 0.30 7.51
CA ASP A 293 -7.64 1.74 7.27
C ASP A 293 -6.24 2.29 6.99
N ILE A 294 -5.62 1.83 5.88
CA ILE A 294 -4.30 2.29 5.44
C ILE A 294 -4.51 3.73 4.99
N PRO A 295 -3.99 4.73 5.72
CA PRO A 295 -3.99 6.08 5.18
C PRO A 295 -3.21 6.01 3.88
N PRO A 296 -3.72 6.56 2.76
CA PRO A 296 -2.94 6.59 1.52
C PRO A 296 -1.56 7.16 1.86
N ARG A 297 -0.51 6.46 1.41
CA ARG A 297 0.89 6.80 1.67
C ARG A 297 1.04 8.32 1.59
N ARG A 298 1.55 8.96 2.66
CA ARG A 298 1.96 10.38 2.61
C ARG A 298 3.20 10.49 1.72
N GLU A 299 3.03 10.31 0.42
CA GLU A 299 3.77 11.14 -0.51
C GLU A 299 3.29 12.56 -0.25
N THR A 300 4.22 13.49 -0.04
CA THR A 300 3.91 14.92 0.05
C THR A 300 2.91 15.24 -1.05
N ALA A 301 1.67 15.59 -0.70
CA ALA A 301 0.58 15.72 -1.66
C ALA A 301 0.94 16.80 -2.68
N VAL A 302 1.53 16.40 -3.80
CA VAL A 302 1.65 17.24 -4.98
C VAL A 302 0.21 17.49 -5.42
N PRO A 303 -0.22 18.76 -5.51
CA PRO A 303 -1.57 19.07 -5.94
C PRO A 303 -1.87 18.34 -7.25
N LEU A 304 -2.97 17.59 -7.29
CA LEU A 304 -3.37 16.89 -8.51
C LEU A 304 -3.59 17.90 -9.62
N ARG A 305 -3.10 17.57 -10.81
CA ARG A 305 -3.36 18.34 -12.01
C ARG A 305 -4.73 17.93 -12.55
N ASP A 306 -5.56 18.92 -12.86
CA ASP A 306 -6.90 18.67 -13.42
C ASP A 306 -6.88 18.52 -14.94
N THR A 307 -5.82 18.95 -15.62
CA THR A 307 -5.71 18.81 -17.07
C THR A 307 -4.60 17.83 -17.45
N VAL A 308 -4.87 17.01 -18.47
CA VAL A 308 -3.86 16.15 -19.10
C VAL A 308 -3.99 16.19 -20.61
N ARG A 309 -2.86 16.24 -21.32
CA ARG A 309 -2.79 16.08 -22.77
C ARG A 309 -2.52 14.63 -23.15
N LEU A 310 -3.55 13.96 -23.68
CA LEU A 310 -3.50 12.57 -24.11
C LEU A 310 -2.97 12.44 -25.53
N GLY A 311 -2.22 11.38 -25.80
CA GLY A 311 -1.84 10.94 -27.15
C GLY A 311 -2.28 9.50 -27.37
N LEU A 312 -3.26 9.28 -28.25
CA LEU A 312 -3.74 7.93 -28.58
C LEU A 312 -3.14 7.48 -29.90
N MET A 313 -2.27 6.47 -29.85
CA MET A 313 -1.60 5.95 -31.02
C MET A 313 -2.56 5.20 -31.94
N GLN A 314 -2.32 5.37 -33.23
CA GLN A 314 -2.98 4.66 -34.32
C GLN A 314 -1.93 4.19 -35.33
N GLY A 315 -2.30 3.21 -36.12
CA GLY A 315 -1.42 2.49 -37.03
C GLY A 315 -1.64 0.99 -36.89
N MET A 316 -1.37 0.24 -37.95
CA MET A 316 -1.50 -1.21 -37.96
C MET A 316 -0.15 -1.84 -37.57
N PRO A 317 -0.06 -2.62 -36.48
CA PRO A 317 1.17 -3.31 -36.15
C PRO A 317 1.40 -4.49 -37.10
N LYS A 318 2.66 -4.84 -37.30
CA LYS A 318 3.08 -6.03 -38.03
C LYS A 318 3.08 -7.22 -37.08
N LYS A 319 2.21 -8.20 -37.36
CA LYS A 319 2.14 -9.44 -36.58
C LYS A 319 3.49 -10.12 -36.48
N TRP A 320 3.87 -10.52 -35.27
CA TRP A 320 5.09 -11.27 -34.97
C TRP A 320 6.42 -10.52 -35.18
N ASP A 321 6.39 -9.22 -35.50
CA ASP A 321 7.58 -8.41 -35.78
C ASP A 321 7.77 -7.34 -34.70
N LEU A 322 8.34 -7.76 -33.57
CA LEU A 322 8.55 -6.95 -32.37
C LEU A 322 9.36 -5.68 -32.67
N GLU A 323 10.43 -5.81 -33.45
CA GLU A 323 11.34 -4.71 -33.79
C GLU A 323 10.66 -3.68 -34.70
N ALA A 324 9.98 -4.12 -35.76
CA ALA A 324 9.28 -3.17 -36.64
C ALA A 324 8.13 -2.44 -35.92
N ASN A 325 7.47 -3.10 -34.96
CA ASN A 325 6.45 -2.46 -34.12
C ASN A 325 7.06 -1.48 -33.13
N MET A 326 8.24 -1.78 -32.58
CA MET A 326 9.00 -0.85 -31.74
C MET A 326 9.43 0.38 -32.55
N ASP A 327 9.99 0.20 -33.75
CA ASP A 327 10.38 1.31 -34.64
C ASP A 327 9.20 2.24 -34.95
N THR A 328 8.05 1.65 -35.28
CA THR A 328 6.82 2.41 -35.57
C THR A 328 6.32 3.14 -34.32
N PHE A 329 6.37 2.51 -33.15
CA PHE A 329 6.07 3.16 -31.87
C PHE A 329 6.97 4.37 -31.64
N LEU A 330 8.28 4.24 -31.80
CA LEU A 330 9.24 5.34 -31.60
C LEU A 330 8.99 6.51 -32.56
N GLN A 331 8.62 6.24 -33.82
CA GLN A 331 8.27 7.27 -34.79
C GLN A 331 7.01 8.05 -34.39
N VAL A 332 5.95 7.35 -33.97
CA VAL A 332 4.72 8.01 -33.53
C VAL A 332 4.91 8.73 -32.20
N LEU A 333 5.69 8.14 -31.28
CA LEU A 333 6.03 8.71 -29.98
C LEU A 333 6.79 10.05 -30.13
N LYS A 334 7.69 10.14 -31.12
CA LYS A 334 8.36 11.39 -31.48
C LYS A 334 7.34 12.47 -31.86
N THR A 335 6.36 12.13 -32.70
CA THR A 335 5.29 13.06 -33.11
C THR A 335 4.45 13.48 -31.91
N ALA A 336 4.12 12.57 -31.00
CA ALA A 336 3.37 12.87 -29.78
C ALA A 336 4.12 13.85 -28.87
N SER A 337 5.43 13.64 -28.71
CA SER A 337 6.33 14.49 -27.92
C SER A 337 6.39 15.92 -28.49
N GLU A 338 6.44 16.08 -29.81
CA GLU A 338 6.40 17.39 -30.48
C GLU A 338 5.08 18.15 -30.23
N HIS A 339 4.00 17.45 -29.90
CA HIS A 339 2.69 18.03 -29.58
C HIS A 339 2.43 18.18 -28.07
N GLY A 340 3.46 17.95 -27.23
CA GLY A 340 3.39 18.09 -25.78
C GLY A 340 2.51 17.06 -25.08
N VAL A 341 2.34 15.87 -25.67
CA VAL A 341 1.61 14.77 -25.02
C VAL A 341 2.27 14.41 -23.69
N GLU A 342 1.44 14.23 -22.66
CA GLU A 342 1.88 13.92 -21.30
C GLU A 342 1.58 12.46 -20.92
N LEU A 343 0.54 11.87 -21.52
CA LEU A 343 0.17 10.46 -21.37
C LEU A 343 -0.12 9.86 -22.74
N PHE A 344 0.75 8.95 -23.18
CA PHE A 344 0.67 8.27 -24.47
C PHE A 344 0.13 6.85 -24.31
N VAL A 345 -0.76 6.41 -25.19
CA VAL A 345 -1.42 5.10 -25.12
C VAL A 345 -1.29 4.37 -26.45
N THR A 346 -0.75 3.15 -26.43
CA THR A 346 -0.72 2.27 -27.62
C THR A 346 -1.96 1.38 -27.73
N PRO A 347 -2.26 0.84 -28.93
CA PRO A 347 -3.22 -0.25 -29.06
C PRO A 347 -2.86 -1.49 -28.23
N GLU A 348 -3.87 -2.33 -28.01
CA GLU A 348 -3.72 -3.65 -27.38
C GLU A 348 -2.70 -4.52 -28.14
N CYS A 349 -1.85 -5.25 -27.40
CA CYS A 349 -0.82 -6.14 -27.95
C CYS A 349 -0.01 -5.50 -29.08
N TRP A 350 0.28 -4.19 -28.98
CA TRP A 350 1.00 -3.46 -30.01
C TRP A 350 2.32 -4.13 -30.38
N LEU A 351 3.10 -4.53 -29.37
CA LEU A 351 4.45 -5.04 -29.59
C LEU A 351 4.48 -6.34 -30.39
N ASP A 352 3.66 -7.33 -30.02
CA ASP A 352 3.57 -8.60 -30.75
C ASP A 352 2.69 -8.53 -32.01
N GLY A 353 1.97 -7.42 -32.18
CA GLY A 353 1.09 -7.16 -33.30
C GLY A 353 -0.24 -7.89 -33.23
N TYR A 354 -0.80 -8.05 -32.02
CA TYR A 354 -2.05 -8.78 -31.79
C TYR A 354 -1.96 -10.21 -32.33
N ALA A 355 -0.95 -10.93 -31.83
CA ALA A 355 -0.50 -12.21 -32.37
C ALA A 355 -1.44 -13.38 -32.06
N ALA A 356 -2.09 -13.39 -30.88
CA ALA A 356 -2.89 -14.53 -30.44
C ALA A 356 -4.03 -14.93 -31.41
N PRO A 357 -4.80 -14.00 -32.02
CA PRO A 357 -5.84 -14.35 -32.98
C PRO A 357 -5.36 -14.79 -34.36
N ASP A 358 -4.05 -14.75 -34.63
CA ASP A 358 -3.51 -15.27 -35.88
C ASP A 358 -3.76 -16.77 -36.01
N ARG A 359 -4.19 -17.22 -37.20
CA ARG A 359 -4.45 -18.64 -37.49
C ARG A 359 -3.21 -19.52 -37.29
N ALA A 360 -2.01 -18.94 -37.44
CA ALA A 360 -0.74 -19.62 -37.23
C ALA A 360 -0.27 -19.58 -35.78
N SER A 361 -0.98 -18.90 -34.87
CA SER A 361 -0.65 -18.82 -33.44
C SER A 361 -0.78 -20.17 -32.76
N THR A 362 0.16 -20.44 -31.86
CA THR A 362 0.09 -21.54 -30.90
C THR A 362 0.58 -21.02 -29.55
N PRO A 363 0.22 -21.65 -28.42
CA PRO A 363 0.73 -21.23 -27.10
C PRO A 363 2.27 -21.12 -27.06
N LYS A 364 2.97 -22.03 -27.77
CA LYS A 364 4.44 -21.99 -27.89
C LYS A 364 4.94 -20.77 -28.66
N LYS A 365 4.31 -20.43 -29.78
CA LYS A 365 4.69 -19.25 -30.59
C LYS A 365 4.38 -17.96 -29.86
N LEU A 366 3.21 -17.87 -29.23
CA LEU A 366 2.80 -16.72 -28.45
C LEU A 366 3.78 -16.47 -27.29
N ARG A 367 4.12 -17.53 -26.54
CA ARG A 367 5.12 -17.47 -25.48
C ARG A 367 6.49 -16.99 -25.96
N ALA A 368 6.88 -17.30 -27.20
CA ALA A 368 8.17 -16.90 -27.76
C ALA A 368 8.26 -15.40 -28.08
N VAL A 369 7.12 -14.71 -28.24
CA VAL A 369 7.06 -13.25 -28.44
C VAL A 369 6.60 -12.50 -27.19
N SER A 370 6.17 -13.23 -26.14
CA SER A 370 5.84 -12.64 -24.84
C SER A 370 7.08 -12.04 -24.16
N GLN A 371 6.88 -10.93 -23.46
CA GLN A 371 7.93 -10.19 -22.78
C GLN A 371 7.83 -10.37 -21.27
N ASP A 372 8.95 -10.69 -20.64
CA ASP A 372 9.09 -10.67 -19.19
C ASP A 372 9.29 -9.20 -18.75
N PRO A 373 8.42 -8.64 -17.88
CA PRO A 373 8.48 -7.24 -17.50
C PRO A 373 9.78 -6.79 -16.83
N GLU A 374 10.47 -7.68 -16.13
CA GLU A 374 11.69 -7.35 -15.39
C GLU A 374 12.92 -7.39 -16.28
N THR A 375 12.94 -8.31 -17.25
CA THR A 375 14.16 -8.62 -18.03
C THR A 375 14.11 -8.16 -19.48
N SER A 376 12.92 -7.84 -20.03
CA SER A 376 12.78 -7.50 -21.45
C SER A 376 13.54 -6.22 -21.84
N PRO A 377 14.47 -6.29 -22.82
CA PRO A 377 15.16 -5.10 -23.33
C PRO A 377 14.21 -4.14 -24.08
N LEU A 378 13.15 -4.67 -24.70
CA LEU A 378 12.15 -3.87 -25.41
C LEU A 378 11.29 -3.06 -24.43
N LEU A 379 10.92 -3.64 -23.28
CA LEU A 379 10.20 -2.91 -22.24
C LEU A 379 11.10 -1.91 -21.49
N ARG A 380 12.39 -2.24 -21.30
CA ARG A 380 13.38 -1.27 -20.84
C ARG A 380 13.48 -0.08 -21.79
N ARG A 381 13.39 -0.31 -23.11
CA ARG A 381 13.37 0.77 -24.09
C ARG A 381 12.15 1.69 -23.93
N VAL A 382 10.98 1.15 -23.60
CA VAL A 382 9.78 1.95 -23.28
C VAL A 382 10.02 2.83 -22.05
N ALA A 383 10.61 2.27 -20.99
CA ALA A 383 10.99 3.01 -19.79
C ALA A 383 11.97 4.16 -20.08
N GLU A 384 13.02 3.91 -20.87
CA GLU A 384 13.99 4.91 -21.27
C GLU A 384 13.35 6.07 -22.06
N GLU A 385 12.42 5.76 -22.97
CA GLU A 385 11.72 6.77 -23.76
C GLU A 385 10.73 7.59 -22.93
N ALA A 386 10.07 6.97 -21.95
CA ALA A 386 9.21 7.68 -21.00
C ALA A 386 10.02 8.72 -20.20
N ALA A 387 11.16 8.29 -19.63
CA ALA A 387 12.08 9.14 -18.88
C ALA A 387 12.67 10.28 -19.73
N ALA A 388 13.18 9.94 -20.92
CA ALA A 388 13.83 10.90 -21.82
C ALA A 388 12.88 12.01 -22.29
N ARG A 389 11.57 11.74 -22.30
CA ARG A 389 10.55 12.67 -22.79
C ARG A 389 9.75 13.33 -21.68
N GLY A 390 9.92 12.90 -20.42
CA GLY A 390 9.08 13.35 -19.32
C GLY A 390 7.60 13.05 -19.58
N MET A 391 7.29 11.84 -20.07
CA MET A 391 5.96 11.47 -20.54
C MET A 391 5.55 10.11 -20.00
N HIS A 392 4.32 9.99 -19.49
CA HIS A 392 3.76 8.71 -19.10
C HIS A 392 3.39 7.88 -20.33
N ILE A 393 3.62 6.57 -20.29
CA ILE A 393 3.37 5.67 -21.42
C ILE A 393 2.56 4.45 -20.96
N CYS A 394 1.37 4.25 -21.53
CA CYS A 394 0.60 3.03 -21.45
C CYS A 394 0.85 2.19 -22.71
N PHE A 395 1.54 1.06 -22.54
CA PHE A 395 2.05 0.25 -23.65
C PHE A 395 1.50 -1.18 -23.62
N GLY A 396 0.83 -1.59 -24.70
CA GLY A 396 0.26 -2.92 -24.88
C GLY A 396 1.25 -3.97 -25.42
N PHE A 397 1.31 -5.13 -24.77
CA PHE A 397 2.18 -6.25 -25.14
C PHE A 397 1.66 -7.59 -24.59
N SER A 398 2.13 -8.71 -25.14
CA SER A 398 1.97 -10.02 -24.51
C SER A 398 2.99 -10.20 -23.40
N SER A 399 2.56 -10.39 -22.14
CA SER A 399 3.46 -10.61 -20.99
C SER A 399 3.72 -12.10 -20.74
N ILE A 400 4.85 -12.43 -20.11
CA ILE A 400 5.12 -13.74 -19.51
C ILE A 400 5.59 -13.57 -18.06
N GLU A 401 4.83 -14.13 -17.12
CA GLU A 401 5.05 -14.03 -15.67
C GLU A 401 4.69 -15.38 -15.04
N ASP A 402 5.52 -15.92 -14.15
CA ASP A 402 5.31 -17.22 -13.47
C ASP A 402 4.94 -18.36 -14.42
N GLY A 403 5.52 -18.34 -15.63
CA GLY A 403 5.28 -19.33 -16.66
C GLY A 403 3.90 -19.26 -17.34
N LYS A 404 3.09 -18.24 -17.05
CA LYS A 404 1.82 -17.95 -17.74
C LYS A 404 2.00 -16.79 -18.70
N THR A 405 1.20 -16.77 -19.76
CA THR A 405 1.20 -15.69 -20.75
C THR A 405 -0.07 -14.85 -20.60
N TYR A 406 0.06 -13.53 -20.63
CA TYR A 406 -1.05 -12.60 -20.44
C TYR A 406 -1.14 -11.59 -21.59
N ASN A 407 -2.34 -11.13 -21.90
CA ASN A 407 -2.54 -9.90 -22.67
C ASN A 407 -2.45 -8.73 -21.68
N ALA A 408 -1.43 -7.90 -21.86
CA ALA A 408 -1.01 -6.94 -20.86
C ALA A 408 -0.92 -5.51 -21.41
N ALA A 409 -1.10 -4.55 -20.51
CA ALA A 409 -0.76 -3.15 -20.72
C ALA A 409 0.00 -2.63 -19.51
N GLY A 410 1.27 -2.25 -19.72
CA GLY A 410 2.09 -1.63 -18.68
C GLY A 410 1.92 -0.11 -18.68
N LEU A 411 2.00 0.52 -17.52
CA LEU A 411 2.02 1.97 -17.35
C LEU A 411 3.36 2.40 -16.77
N TRP A 412 4.14 3.16 -17.53
CA TRP A 412 5.37 3.81 -17.09
C TRP A 412 5.10 5.29 -16.80
N ASP A 413 5.70 5.81 -15.73
CA ASP A 413 5.66 7.25 -15.41
C ASP A 413 6.70 8.04 -16.21
N ASP A 414 6.65 9.37 -16.05
CA ASP A 414 7.56 10.31 -16.71
C ASP A 414 9.03 10.23 -16.27
N SER A 415 9.34 9.44 -15.24
CA SER A 415 10.70 9.09 -14.82
C SER A 415 11.19 7.77 -15.43
N GLY A 416 10.32 7.05 -16.14
CA GLY A 416 10.59 5.72 -16.69
C GLY A 416 10.34 4.58 -15.72
N LYS A 417 9.80 4.84 -14.52
CA LYS A 417 9.45 3.79 -13.57
C LYS A 417 8.16 3.10 -14.02
N LEU A 418 8.17 1.76 -14.00
CA LEU A 418 6.96 0.96 -14.21
C LEU A 418 6.04 1.13 -12.99
N VAL A 419 4.91 1.81 -13.19
CA VAL A 419 3.89 2.07 -12.16
C VAL A 419 3.04 0.82 -11.92
N GLY A 420 2.78 0.06 -12.99
CA GLY A 420 2.24 -1.28 -12.89
C GLY A 420 1.74 -1.85 -14.22
N ILE A 421 1.19 -3.06 -14.16
CA ILE A 421 0.76 -3.82 -15.33
C ILE A 421 -0.68 -4.27 -15.12
N TYR A 422 -1.53 -4.00 -16.11
CA TYR A 422 -2.86 -4.57 -16.20
C TYR A 422 -2.83 -5.85 -17.04
N HIS A 423 -3.42 -6.93 -16.54
CA HIS A 423 -3.68 -8.15 -17.32
C HIS A 423 -5.16 -8.23 -17.67
N LYS A 424 -5.47 -8.45 -18.95
CA LYS A 424 -6.85 -8.55 -19.45
C LYS A 424 -7.65 -9.60 -18.69
N THR A 425 -8.80 -9.19 -18.15
CA THR A 425 -9.62 -10.06 -17.29
C THR A 425 -10.65 -10.89 -18.07
N HIS A 426 -11.28 -10.28 -19.08
CA HIS A 426 -12.33 -10.92 -19.88
C HIS A 426 -11.78 -11.41 -21.22
N LEU A 427 -11.24 -12.63 -21.22
CA LEU A 427 -10.82 -13.30 -22.45
C LEU A 427 -12.04 -13.71 -23.30
N GLN A 428 -11.82 -13.76 -24.61
CA GLN A 428 -12.76 -14.13 -25.65
C GLN A 428 -12.19 -15.28 -26.49
N THR A 429 -13.02 -15.88 -27.34
CA THR A 429 -12.62 -17.06 -28.13
C THR A 429 -11.32 -16.91 -28.93
N HIS A 430 -10.98 -15.69 -29.34
CA HIS A 430 -9.78 -15.40 -30.13
C HIS A 430 -8.49 -15.24 -29.32
N ASP A 431 -8.57 -15.11 -27.99
CA ASP A 431 -7.42 -14.86 -27.12
C ASP A 431 -7.37 -15.77 -25.87
N LEU A 432 -8.09 -16.91 -25.91
CA LEU A 432 -8.03 -18.00 -24.91
C LEU A 432 -6.65 -18.65 -24.74
N GLN A 433 -5.66 -18.26 -25.54
CA GLN A 433 -4.26 -18.67 -25.35
C GLN A 433 -3.60 -17.94 -24.16
N TYR A 434 -4.17 -16.83 -23.70
CA TYR A 434 -3.72 -16.14 -22.50
C TYR A 434 -4.37 -16.71 -21.23
N SER A 435 -3.72 -16.47 -20.09
CA SER A 435 -4.34 -16.59 -18.78
C SER A 435 -5.14 -15.31 -18.47
N PRO A 436 -6.30 -15.43 -17.80
CA PRO A 436 -7.06 -14.26 -17.39
C PRO A 436 -6.35 -13.52 -16.26
N GLY A 437 -6.43 -12.18 -16.28
CA GLY A 437 -6.08 -11.34 -15.15
C GLY A 437 -7.01 -11.56 -13.94
N MET A 438 -6.54 -11.17 -12.76
CA MET A 438 -7.21 -11.47 -11.49
C MET A 438 -7.62 -10.22 -10.69
N ASP A 439 -7.44 -9.02 -11.24
CA ASP A 439 -7.74 -7.75 -10.57
C ASP A 439 -8.11 -6.64 -11.57
N LEU A 440 -8.73 -5.58 -11.06
CA LEU A 440 -9.07 -4.34 -11.74
C LEU A 440 -8.41 -3.16 -11.00
N PRO A 441 -7.07 -3.04 -10.99
CA PRO A 441 -6.35 -2.02 -10.23
C PRO A 441 -6.45 -0.62 -10.85
N VAL A 442 -6.13 0.39 -10.03
CA VAL A 442 -5.86 1.76 -10.47
C VAL A 442 -4.48 2.17 -9.98
N TRP A 443 -3.83 3.07 -10.70
CA TRP A 443 -2.47 3.52 -10.37
C TRP A 443 -2.44 5.00 -10.06
N PRO A 444 -1.69 5.43 -9.02
CA PRO A 444 -1.50 6.84 -8.76
C PRO A 444 -0.73 7.50 -9.91
N THR A 445 -1.17 8.68 -10.30
CA THR A 445 -0.51 9.53 -11.30
C THR A 445 -0.63 11.00 -10.86
N PRO A 446 0.09 11.95 -11.49
CA PRO A 446 -0.08 13.38 -11.22
C PRO A 446 -1.52 13.91 -11.39
N TRP A 447 -2.38 13.13 -12.06
CA TRP A 447 -3.77 13.45 -12.32
C TRP A 447 -4.77 12.69 -11.43
N GLY A 448 -4.26 11.99 -10.41
CA GLY A 448 -5.01 11.08 -9.55
C GLY A 448 -4.98 9.65 -10.08
N PRO A 449 -5.79 8.74 -9.52
CA PRO A 449 -5.81 7.36 -9.97
C PRO A 449 -6.23 7.23 -11.44
N VAL A 450 -5.48 6.44 -12.22
CA VAL A 450 -5.80 6.06 -13.60
C VAL A 450 -6.07 4.57 -13.67
N GLY A 451 -7.17 4.20 -14.32
CA GLY A 451 -7.53 2.79 -14.56
C GLY A 451 -7.17 2.34 -15.98
N ILE A 452 -6.95 1.05 -16.16
CA ILE A 452 -6.77 0.43 -17.48
C ILE A 452 -7.79 -0.70 -17.64
N MET A 453 -8.40 -0.79 -18.81
CA MET A 453 -9.17 -1.96 -19.24
C MET A 453 -8.78 -2.31 -20.68
N ILE A 454 -8.64 -3.58 -21.03
CA ILE A 454 -8.15 -3.97 -22.36
C ILE A 454 -9.30 -4.51 -23.20
N CYS A 455 -9.55 -3.87 -24.34
CA CYS A 455 -10.43 -4.37 -25.38
C CYS A 455 -11.74 -4.95 -24.84
N ALA A 456 -11.90 -6.28 -24.80
CA ALA A 456 -13.15 -6.95 -24.44
C ALA A 456 -13.65 -6.58 -23.04
N ASP A 457 -12.77 -6.25 -22.09
CA ASP A 457 -13.14 -5.79 -20.74
C ASP A 457 -14.17 -4.64 -20.79
N ARG A 458 -14.10 -3.80 -21.83
CA ARG A 458 -15.00 -2.67 -22.08
C ARG A 458 -16.49 -3.06 -22.18
N ARG A 459 -16.78 -4.32 -22.52
CA ARG A 459 -18.13 -4.85 -22.70
C ARG A 459 -18.86 -5.06 -21.37
N TRP A 460 -18.13 -5.33 -20.29
CA TRP A 460 -18.70 -5.51 -18.96
C TRP A 460 -18.81 -4.17 -18.23
N PRO A 461 -20.03 -3.70 -17.90
CA PRO A 461 -20.20 -2.48 -17.10
C PRO A 461 -19.44 -2.51 -15.77
N GLU A 462 -19.30 -3.69 -15.17
CA GLU A 462 -18.64 -3.94 -13.89
C GLU A 462 -17.17 -3.50 -13.91
N THR A 463 -16.48 -3.68 -15.05
CA THR A 463 -15.07 -3.30 -15.19
C THR A 463 -14.90 -1.79 -15.01
N ALA A 464 -15.57 -0.98 -15.83
CA ALA A 464 -15.46 0.47 -15.74
C ALA A 464 -16.00 1.01 -14.41
N ARG A 465 -17.08 0.42 -13.89
CA ARG A 465 -17.63 0.78 -12.58
C ARG A 465 -16.63 0.55 -11.45
N THR A 466 -15.95 -0.59 -11.45
CA THR A 466 -14.96 -0.93 -10.42
C THR A 466 -13.79 0.05 -10.46
N LEU A 467 -13.25 0.34 -11.65
CA LEU A 467 -12.16 1.30 -11.82
C LEU A 467 -12.56 2.71 -11.32
N ARG A 468 -13.77 3.16 -11.64
CA ARG A 468 -14.29 4.44 -11.15
C ARG A 468 -14.43 4.47 -9.63
N LEU A 469 -14.98 3.42 -9.02
CA LEU A 469 -15.14 3.33 -7.57
C LEU A 469 -13.80 3.27 -6.82
N LYS A 470 -12.74 2.80 -7.48
CA LYS A 470 -11.36 2.90 -6.99
C LYS A 470 -10.74 4.30 -7.20
N GLY A 471 -11.50 5.27 -7.72
CA GLY A 471 -11.10 6.68 -7.85
C GLY A 471 -10.66 7.10 -9.25
N ALA A 472 -10.74 6.23 -10.27
CA ALA A 472 -10.29 6.58 -11.61
C ALA A 472 -11.14 7.71 -12.22
N ARG A 473 -10.51 8.86 -12.52
CA ARG A 473 -11.12 9.95 -13.32
C ARG A 473 -10.89 9.77 -14.81
N LEU A 474 -9.89 8.97 -15.17
CA LEU A 474 -9.51 8.60 -16.52
C LEU A 474 -9.30 7.08 -16.59
N ILE A 475 -9.94 6.45 -17.58
CA ILE A 475 -9.74 5.04 -17.92
C ILE A 475 -9.10 4.94 -19.30
N LEU A 476 -7.97 4.26 -19.39
CA LEU A 476 -7.29 3.95 -20.64
C LEU A 476 -7.84 2.64 -21.19
N ASN A 477 -8.17 2.62 -22.48
CA ASN A 477 -8.66 1.43 -23.16
C ASN A 477 -7.86 1.10 -24.43
N PRO A 478 -6.66 0.52 -24.28
CA PRO A 478 -5.95 -0.15 -25.37
C PRO A 478 -6.85 -1.23 -26.00
N THR A 479 -7.05 -1.16 -27.31
CA THR A 479 -7.97 -2.04 -28.03
C THR A 479 -7.42 -2.37 -29.41
N TYR A 480 -7.60 -3.60 -29.88
CA TYR A 480 -7.39 -3.94 -31.29
C TYR A 480 -8.68 -4.35 -32.00
N GLY A 481 -9.55 -5.14 -31.35
CA GLY A 481 -10.67 -5.89 -31.95
C GLY A 481 -11.45 -5.30 -33.14
N MET A 482 -12.74 -5.01 -32.94
CA MET A 482 -13.66 -4.61 -34.01
C MET A 482 -13.57 -3.11 -34.30
N ARG A 483 -13.62 -2.68 -35.56
CA ARG A 483 -13.84 -1.28 -35.97
C ARG A 483 -15.33 -1.09 -36.31
N HIS A 484 -16.15 -0.86 -35.29
CA HIS A 484 -17.61 -0.73 -35.41
C HIS A 484 -18.11 0.45 -34.56
N GLU A 485 -19.21 1.08 -34.96
CA GLU A 485 -19.85 2.19 -34.23
C GLU A 485 -20.24 1.81 -32.78
N ALA A 486 -20.39 0.52 -32.52
CA ALA A 486 -20.74 -0.01 -31.20
C ALA A 486 -19.64 0.27 -30.16
N ASN A 487 -18.38 0.45 -30.60
CA ASN A 487 -17.31 0.89 -29.72
C ASN A 487 -17.61 2.25 -29.11
N GLU A 488 -18.11 3.20 -29.92
CA GLU A 488 -18.50 4.51 -29.41
C GLU A 488 -19.68 4.38 -28.48
N TRP A 489 -20.70 3.57 -28.81
CA TRP A 489 -21.86 3.38 -27.92
C TRP A 489 -21.45 2.85 -26.55
N TRP A 490 -20.60 1.82 -26.50
CA TRP A 490 -20.08 1.30 -25.24
C TRP A 490 -19.28 2.36 -24.50
N MET A 491 -18.33 3.04 -25.16
CA MET A 491 -17.45 3.99 -24.46
C MET A 491 -18.17 5.24 -23.99
N ARG A 492 -19.14 5.73 -24.77
CA ARG A 492 -20.06 6.81 -24.37
C ARG A 492 -20.88 6.40 -23.15
N THR A 493 -21.39 5.18 -23.14
CA THR A 493 -22.12 4.62 -21.98
C THR A 493 -21.19 4.50 -20.77
N ARG A 494 -19.97 3.95 -20.91
CA ARG A 494 -19.01 3.83 -19.81
C ARG A 494 -18.60 5.18 -19.25
N GLY A 495 -18.34 6.17 -20.09
CA GLY A 495 -18.01 7.54 -19.66
C GLY A 495 -19.16 8.20 -18.91
N TYR A 496 -20.39 8.11 -19.45
CA TYR A 496 -21.58 8.69 -18.83
C TYR A 496 -21.93 8.02 -17.49
N GLU A 497 -22.08 6.69 -17.48
CA GLU A 497 -22.54 5.97 -16.29
C GLU A 497 -21.51 5.97 -15.16
N ASN A 498 -20.23 6.20 -15.46
CA ASN A 498 -19.16 6.29 -14.47
C ASN A 498 -18.65 7.72 -14.25
N GLN A 499 -19.27 8.73 -14.88
CA GLN A 499 -18.87 10.14 -14.79
C GLN A 499 -17.35 10.35 -14.92
N CYS A 500 -16.72 9.64 -15.85
CA CYS A 500 -15.26 9.64 -16.04
C CYS A 500 -14.88 9.77 -17.52
N TYR A 501 -13.62 10.09 -17.78
CA TYR A 501 -13.08 10.04 -19.13
C TYR A 501 -12.71 8.61 -19.53
N VAL A 502 -12.90 8.29 -20.80
CA VAL A 502 -12.43 7.02 -21.38
C VAL A 502 -11.64 7.31 -22.65
N ALA A 503 -10.37 6.90 -22.67
CA ALA A 503 -9.46 7.09 -23.78
C ALA A 503 -9.32 5.78 -24.58
N PHE A 504 -9.93 5.73 -25.75
CA PHE A 504 -9.99 4.54 -26.59
C PHE A 504 -8.90 4.60 -27.66
N ALA A 505 -7.90 3.71 -27.55
CA ALA A 505 -6.78 3.62 -28.48
C ALA A 505 -6.89 2.34 -29.32
N HIS A 506 -7.11 2.48 -30.63
CA HIS A 506 -7.25 1.36 -31.56
C HIS A 506 -6.59 1.66 -32.91
N PRO A 507 -6.03 0.66 -33.61
CA PRO A 507 -5.22 0.85 -34.83
C PRO A 507 -5.83 1.78 -35.88
N GLY A 508 -7.12 1.61 -36.17
CA GLY A 508 -7.84 2.38 -37.19
C GLY A 508 -8.71 3.54 -36.67
N VAL A 509 -8.89 3.67 -35.36
CA VAL A 509 -9.76 4.73 -34.78
C VAL A 509 -9.37 4.98 -33.33
N GLY A 510 -9.09 6.24 -32.98
CA GLY A 510 -8.87 6.69 -31.62
C GLY A 510 -9.90 7.74 -31.24
N PHE A 511 -10.41 7.71 -30.02
CA PHE A 511 -11.29 8.75 -29.52
C PHE A 511 -11.27 8.85 -27.99
N VAL A 512 -11.69 10.01 -27.48
CA VAL A 512 -11.84 10.26 -26.04
C VAL A 512 -13.29 10.61 -25.75
N VAL A 513 -13.87 9.95 -24.75
CA VAL A 513 -15.22 10.22 -24.25
C VAL A 513 -15.12 10.99 -22.93
N ASN A 514 -15.97 12.00 -22.74
CA ASN A 514 -16.06 12.77 -21.50
C ASN A 514 -17.08 12.17 -20.49
N PRO A 515 -17.13 12.68 -19.25
CA PRO A 515 -18.10 12.27 -18.21
C PRO A 515 -19.58 12.42 -18.58
N LYS A 516 -19.91 13.13 -19.67
CA LYS A 516 -21.28 13.27 -20.20
C LYS A 516 -21.55 12.32 -21.37
N GLY A 517 -20.63 11.42 -21.68
CA GLY A 517 -20.76 10.49 -22.82
C GLY A 517 -20.62 11.18 -24.18
N GLU A 518 -20.01 12.35 -24.25
CA GLU A 518 -19.74 13.08 -25.50
C GLU A 518 -18.29 12.84 -25.94
N LEU A 519 -18.03 12.92 -27.25
CA LEU A 519 -16.66 12.81 -27.78
C LEU A 519 -15.91 14.13 -27.53
N SER A 520 -14.77 14.05 -26.85
CA SER A 520 -13.82 15.17 -26.68
C SER A 520 -12.83 15.28 -27.85
N GLY A 521 -12.61 14.18 -28.56
CA GLY A 521 -11.77 14.12 -29.75
C GLY A 521 -11.91 12.76 -30.43
N LYS A 522 -11.74 12.72 -31.76
CA LYS A 522 -11.75 11.50 -32.56
C LYS A 522 -10.81 11.66 -33.76
N ARG A 523 -10.03 10.63 -34.05
CA ARG A 523 -9.28 10.48 -35.30
C ARG A 523 -9.61 9.10 -35.88
N ASP A 524 -10.10 9.09 -37.11
CA ASP A 524 -10.48 7.87 -37.83
C ASP A 524 -9.55 7.73 -39.03
N SER A 525 -8.55 6.86 -38.91
CA SER A 525 -7.43 6.78 -39.84
C SER A 525 -6.69 5.47 -39.65
N GLU A 526 -6.34 4.82 -40.76
CA GLU A 526 -5.45 3.64 -40.76
C GLU A 526 -3.98 4.03 -40.88
N GLU A 527 -3.69 5.27 -41.30
CA GLU A 527 -2.33 5.80 -41.34
C GLU A 527 -1.76 5.95 -39.92
N PRO A 528 -0.51 5.49 -39.68
CA PRO A 528 0.19 5.69 -38.43
C PRO A 528 0.15 7.15 -37.98
N GLY A 529 -0.11 7.36 -36.69
CA GLY A 529 -0.20 8.70 -36.14
C GLY A 529 -0.77 8.71 -34.74
N VAL A 530 -1.06 9.91 -34.24
CA VAL A 530 -1.54 10.11 -32.87
C VAL A 530 -2.74 11.05 -32.88
N LEU A 531 -3.80 10.68 -32.16
CA LEU A 531 -4.82 11.64 -31.73
C LEU A 531 -4.31 12.37 -30.49
N VAL A 532 -4.10 13.68 -30.59
CA VAL A 532 -3.79 14.53 -29.44
C VAL A 532 -5.09 15.15 -28.92
N CYS A 533 -5.38 14.96 -27.63
CA CYS A 533 -6.60 15.43 -27.01
C CYS A 533 -6.31 15.96 -25.60
N GLU A 534 -6.65 17.21 -25.34
CA GLU A 534 -6.59 17.79 -24.00
C GLU A 534 -7.89 17.48 -23.25
N VAL A 535 -7.76 16.98 -22.01
CA VAL A 535 -8.92 16.66 -21.17
C VAL A 535 -8.83 17.37 -19.82
N ASP A 536 -9.99 17.79 -19.33
CA ASP A 536 -10.16 18.45 -18.04
C ASP A 536 -10.88 17.50 -17.07
N LEU A 537 -10.09 16.81 -16.26
CA LEU A 537 -10.50 15.83 -15.26
C LEU A 537 -11.24 16.45 -14.07
N SER A 538 -11.24 17.78 -13.89
CA SER A 538 -12.13 18.43 -12.90
C SER A 538 -13.61 18.23 -13.23
N LYS A 539 -13.93 17.87 -14.48
CA LYS A 539 -15.28 17.52 -14.94
C LYS A 539 -15.72 16.11 -14.51
N ALA A 540 -14.81 15.25 -14.07
CA ALA A 540 -15.12 13.90 -13.59
C ALA A 540 -15.49 13.93 -12.10
N LYS A 541 -16.74 14.31 -11.81
CA LYS A 541 -17.25 14.52 -10.45
C LYS A 541 -18.08 13.35 -9.95
N ASP A 542 -18.02 13.13 -8.63
CA ASP A 542 -18.83 12.14 -7.92
C ASP A 542 -20.11 12.75 -7.36
N ASP A 543 -20.82 13.59 -8.11
CA ASP A 543 -21.91 14.44 -7.59
C ASP A 543 -23.32 14.01 -8.04
N ASN A 544 -23.49 12.80 -8.58
CA ASN A 544 -24.77 12.29 -9.08
C ASN A 544 -24.94 10.77 -8.82
N HIS A 545 -25.41 10.00 -9.80
CA HIS A 545 -25.81 8.58 -9.69
C HIS A 545 -24.72 7.62 -9.19
N LEU A 546 -23.45 8.05 -9.10
CA LEU A 546 -22.41 7.34 -8.37
C LEU A 546 -22.67 7.27 -6.86
N ARG A 547 -23.19 8.35 -6.25
CA ARG A 547 -23.59 8.42 -4.84
C ARG A 547 -24.88 7.68 -4.55
N ASP A 548 -25.80 7.67 -5.52
CA ASP A 548 -27.13 7.07 -5.38
C ASP A 548 -27.15 5.54 -5.59
N ARG A 549 -25.97 4.92 -5.68
CA ARG A 549 -25.83 3.47 -5.77
C ARG A 549 -26.46 2.80 -4.54
N ARG A 550 -26.94 1.58 -4.76
CA ARG A 550 -27.52 0.69 -3.73
C ARG A 550 -26.76 -0.63 -3.65
N PRO A 551 -25.52 -0.64 -3.12
CA PRO A 551 -24.70 -1.85 -3.04
C PRO A 551 -25.37 -3.02 -2.33
N ASP A 552 -26.25 -2.72 -1.37
CA ASP A 552 -27.09 -3.67 -0.64
C ASP A 552 -27.96 -4.54 -1.56
N LEU A 553 -28.28 -4.05 -2.77
CA LEU A 553 -29.11 -4.76 -3.75
C LEU A 553 -28.28 -5.51 -4.82
N TYR A 554 -26.97 -5.31 -4.87
CA TYR A 554 -26.13 -5.74 -6.00
C TYR A 554 -25.52 -7.13 -5.82
N GLY A 555 -25.84 -7.86 -4.75
CA GLY A 555 -25.23 -9.16 -4.45
C GLY A 555 -25.31 -10.19 -5.59
N VAL A 556 -26.34 -10.13 -6.44
CA VAL A 556 -26.46 -11.02 -7.61
C VAL A 556 -25.37 -10.79 -8.66
N LEU A 557 -24.81 -9.57 -8.78
CA LEU A 557 -23.76 -9.26 -9.75
C LEU A 557 -22.44 -9.98 -9.47
N VAL A 558 -22.18 -10.27 -8.20
CA VAL A 558 -20.98 -11.00 -7.74
C VAL A 558 -21.25 -12.49 -7.48
N SER A 559 -22.50 -12.92 -7.67
CA SER A 559 -22.86 -14.32 -7.53
C SER A 559 -22.38 -15.10 -8.76
N PRO A 560 -21.81 -16.31 -8.59
CA PRO A 560 -21.46 -17.14 -9.71
C PRO A 560 -22.72 -17.51 -10.50
N VAL A 561 -22.65 -17.39 -11.83
CA VAL A 561 -23.70 -17.93 -12.70
C VAL A 561 -23.67 -19.44 -12.56
N LEU A 562 -24.73 -20.03 -12.00
CA LEU A 562 -24.92 -21.48 -12.00
C LEU A 562 -24.92 -21.94 -13.46
N ARG A 563 -23.94 -22.75 -13.83
CA ARG A 563 -23.94 -23.45 -15.11
C ARG A 563 -24.73 -24.73 -14.91
N ASP A 564 -25.87 -24.84 -15.58
CA ASP A 564 -26.60 -26.11 -15.73
C ASP A 564 -25.74 -27.15 -16.47
#